data_AF-A0A507WBH7-F1
#
_entry.id   AF-A0A507WBH7-F1
#
_cell.length_a   1.000
_cell.length_b   1.000
_cell.length_c   1.000
_cell.angle_alpha   90.00
_cell.angle_beta   90.00
_cell.angle_gamma   90.00
#
_symmetry.space_group_name_H-M   'P 1'
#
loop_
_entity.id
_entity.type
_entity.pdbx_description
1 polymer ?
#
loop_
_entity_poly.entity_id
_entity_poly.type
_entity_poly.pdbx_seq_one_letter_code
_entity_poly.pdbx_strand_id
1 'polypeptide(L)'
;MSRNFSWFLRGIIYIPFCFVLFICFHGYVNYKFTQSLELCYSKAAMIDESSEMRDFIGCLQENNNSVVRWYMKPERYYNAIQPHVPCQWVGRWQAKRDKISFAIELKANGKFKIDNGTMEVLSKQKHNDYTEGYEGVWSSPNKETIMWFGGSRIWPIDENKVDWLNKDQLVIYELNGEKTYYQRQSAHIENCPYYP
;
A
#
# COMPACT_ATOMS: atom_id res chain seq x y z
N MET A 1 32.10 40.89 7.31
CA MET A 1 31.72 39.47 7.50
C MET A 1 31.74 38.77 6.16
N SER A 2 32.45 37.65 6.03
CA SER A 2 32.53 36.94 4.75
C SER A 2 31.14 36.43 4.34
N ARG A 3 30.85 36.48 3.05
CA ARG A 3 29.55 36.08 2.46
C ARG A 3 29.13 34.66 2.88
N ASN A 4 30.11 33.79 3.18
CA ASN A 4 29.91 32.41 3.60
C ASN A 4 29.35 32.28 5.02
N PHE A 5 29.72 33.18 5.94
CA PHE A 5 29.22 33.15 7.33
C PHE A 5 27.75 33.56 7.42
N SER A 6 27.32 34.52 6.58
CA SER A 6 25.92 34.93 6.48
C SER A 6 25.02 33.82 5.94
N TRP A 7 25.49 33.05 4.95
CA TRP A 7 24.76 31.88 4.43
C TRP A 7 24.66 30.74 5.44
N PHE A 8 25.71 30.50 6.23
CA PHE A 8 25.71 29.49 7.29
C PHE A 8 24.70 29.79 8.40
N LEU A 9 24.67 31.05 8.89
CA LEU A 9 23.69 31.51 9.89
C LEU A 9 22.25 31.44 9.37
N ARG A 10 22.03 31.76 8.09
CA ARG A 10 20.73 31.58 7.44
C ARG A 10 20.33 30.11 7.41
N GLY A 11 21.25 29.20 7.06
CA GLY A 11 20.98 27.76 7.08
C GLY A 11 20.54 27.23 8.45
N ILE A 12 21.25 27.63 9.52
CA ILE A 12 20.94 27.20 10.90
C ILE A 12 19.55 27.65 11.35
N ILE A 13 19.07 28.80 10.89
CA ILE A 13 17.76 29.34 11.31
C ILE A 13 16.64 28.84 10.40
N TYR A 14 16.86 28.83 9.08
CA TYR A 14 15.82 28.44 8.13
C TYR A 14 15.53 26.94 8.12
N ILE A 15 16.53 26.07 8.33
CA ILE A 15 16.30 24.61 8.32
C ILE A 15 15.34 24.18 9.45
N PRO A 16 15.55 24.54 10.72
CA PRO A 16 14.61 24.21 11.79
C PRO A 16 13.23 24.84 11.57
N PHE A 17 13.17 26.09 11.06
CA PHE A 17 11.91 26.76 10.78
C PHE A 17 11.11 26.03 9.70
N CYS A 18 11.74 25.67 8.58
CA CYS A 18 11.11 24.88 7.51
C CYS A 18 10.66 23.50 8.03
N PHE A 19 11.44 22.88 8.92
CA PHE A 19 11.08 21.61 9.54
C PHE A 19 9.82 21.73 10.42
N VAL A 20 9.72 22.78 11.25
CA VAL A 20 8.52 23.06 12.05
C VAL A 20 7.31 23.30 11.15
N LEU A 21 7.46 24.11 10.10
CA LEU A 21 6.39 24.32 9.12
C LEU A 21 5.95 23.02 8.45
N PHE A 22 6.89 22.15 8.10
CA PHE A 22 6.61 20.83 7.53
C PHE A 22 5.82 19.95 8.50
N ILE A 23 6.20 19.90 9.79
CA ILE A 23 5.44 19.16 10.81
C ILE A 23 4.02 19.71 10.95
N CYS A 24 3.86 21.04 11.04
CA CYS A 24 2.55 21.67 11.13
C CYS A 24 1.68 21.36 9.91
N PHE A 25 2.27 21.42 8.71
CA PHE A 25 1.60 21.07 7.46
C PHE A 25 1.18 19.59 7.46
N HIS A 26 2.09 18.68 7.80
CA HIS A 26 1.83 17.25 7.88
C HIS A 26 0.70 16.93 8.86
N GLY A 27 0.74 17.54 10.05
CA GLY A 27 -0.30 17.39 11.07
C GLY A 27 -1.65 17.91 10.60
N TYR A 28 -1.69 19.09 9.98
CA TYR A 28 -2.92 19.66 9.41
C TYR A 28 -3.55 18.73 8.37
N VAL A 29 -2.75 18.26 7.41
CA VAL A 29 -3.26 17.42 6.32
C VAL A 29 -3.78 16.08 6.84
N ASN A 30 -3.04 15.42 7.73
CA ASN A 30 -3.49 14.15 8.31
C ASN A 30 -4.75 14.34 9.15
N TYR A 31 -4.80 15.37 9.99
CA TYR A 31 -5.99 15.67 10.79
C TYR A 31 -7.22 15.88 9.92
N LYS A 32 -7.11 16.72 8.88
CA LYS A 32 -8.24 16.97 7.97
C LYS A 32 -8.67 15.73 7.21
N PHE A 33 -7.72 14.94 6.73
CA PHE A 33 -8.03 13.71 6.02
C PHE A 33 -8.71 12.68 6.92
N THR A 34 -8.25 12.51 8.17
CA THR A 34 -8.88 11.61 9.14
C THR A 34 -10.32 12.02 9.45
N GLN A 35 -10.60 13.32 9.59
CA GLN A 35 -11.99 13.79 9.76
C GLN A 35 -12.86 13.43 8.56
N SER A 36 -12.36 13.59 7.33
CA SER A 36 -13.09 13.18 6.13
C SER A 36 -13.25 11.67 6.02
N LEU A 37 -12.24 10.89 6.43
CA LEU A 37 -12.33 9.42 6.49
C LEU A 37 -13.44 8.99 7.44
N GLU A 38 -13.48 9.50 8.66
CA GLU A 38 -14.51 9.17 9.66
C GLU A 38 -15.92 9.51 9.14
N LEU A 39 -16.07 10.67 8.49
CA LEU A 39 -17.35 11.09 7.91
C LEU A 39 -17.80 10.21 6.74
N CYS A 40 -16.85 9.78 5.90
CA CYS A 40 -17.13 8.95 4.73
C CYS A 40 -17.13 7.45 5.05
N TYR A 41 -16.68 7.03 6.24
CA TYR A 41 -16.48 5.62 6.60
C TYR A 41 -17.76 4.78 6.48
N SER A 42 -18.92 5.37 6.80
CA SER A 42 -20.21 4.70 6.66
C SER A 42 -20.53 4.26 5.22
N LYS A 43 -19.93 4.93 4.22
CA LYS A 43 -20.03 4.58 2.79
C LYS A 43 -19.04 3.49 2.36
N ALA A 44 -18.10 3.11 3.24
CA ALA A 44 -17.10 2.08 2.98
C ALA A 44 -17.38 0.77 3.76
N ALA A 45 -18.53 0.67 4.43
CA ALA A 45 -18.83 -0.44 5.32
C ALA A 45 -18.96 -1.80 4.59
N MET A 46 -19.11 -1.84 3.26
CA MET A 46 -19.03 -3.07 2.45
C MET A 46 -18.17 -2.87 1.20
N ILE A 47 -16.84 -2.99 1.35
CA ILE A 47 -15.85 -3.04 0.25
C ILE A 47 -15.96 -4.36 -0.55
N ASP A 48 -17.17 -4.87 -0.79
CA ASP A 48 -17.40 -5.96 -1.74
C ASP A 48 -18.10 -5.44 -3.00
N GLU A 49 -18.72 -4.26 -2.93
CA GLU A 49 -19.40 -3.65 -4.08
C GLU A 49 -18.64 -2.43 -4.66
N SER A 50 -18.39 -2.50 -5.97
CA SER A 50 -17.66 -1.46 -6.72
C SER A 50 -18.34 -0.08 -6.71
N SER A 51 -19.65 -0.02 -6.45
CA SER A 51 -20.47 1.19 -6.36
C SER A 51 -20.19 1.95 -5.06
N GLU A 52 -20.25 1.27 -3.92
CA GLU A 52 -20.01 1.84 -2.59
C GLU A 52 -18.59 2.42 -2.46
N MET A 53 -17.59 1.72 -2.99
CA MET A 53 -16.22 2.25 -3.00
C MET A 53 -16.08 3.50 -3.87
N ARG A 54 -16.83 3.62 -4.99
CA ARG A 54 -16.84 4.88 -5.77
C ARG A 54 -17.46 6.03 -4.98
N ASP A 55 -18.55 5.76 -4.27
CA ASP A 55 -19.23 6.76 -3.44
C ASP A 55 -18.38 7.19 -2.25
N PHE A 56 -17.61 6.26 -1.66
CA PHE A 56 -16.60 6.55 -0.65
C PHE A 56 -15.50 7.47 -1.21
N ILE A 57 -14.94 7.15 -2.37
CA ILE A 57 -13.90 7.97 -3.01
C ILE A 57 -14.45 9.36 -3.37
N GLY A 58 -15.66 9.42 -3.92
CA GLY A 58 -16.35 10.68 -4.21
C GLY A 58 -16.55 11.53 -2.95
N CYS A 59 -17.01 10.92 -1.86
CA CYS A 59 -17.15 11.57 -0.56
C CYS A 59 -15.81 12.12 -0.05
N LEU A 60 -14.72 11.35 -0.16
CA LEU A 60 -13.39 11.80 0.24
C LEU A 60 -12.91 12.97 -0.62
N GLN A 61 -13.19 12.96 -1.92
CA GLN A 61 -12.88 14.08 -2.78
C GLN A 61 -13.66 15.31 -2.32
N GLU A 62 -14.99 15.25 -2.26
CA GLU A 62 -15.85 16.38 -1.89
C GLU A 62 -15.47 17.02 -0.54
N ASN A 63 -15.15 16.22 0.47
CA ASN A 63 -14.88 16.70 1.83
C ASN A 63 -13.42 17.12 2.08
N ASN A 64 -12.52 16.95 1.12
CA ASN A 64 -11.13 17.40 1.21
C ASN A 64 -10.85 18.56 0.26
N ASN A 65 -10.06 19.54 0.70
CA ASN A 65 -9.58 20.61 -0.18
C ASN A 65 -8.44 20.12 -1.10
N SER A 66 -8.07 20.92 -2.11
CA SER A 66 -7.05 20.55 -3.10
C SER A 66 -5.68 20.23 -2.50
N VAL A 67 -5.30 20.87 -1.39
CA VAL A 67 -4.01 20.63 -0.71
C VAL A 67 -4.00 19.24 -0.06
N VAL A 68 -5.08 18.91 0.67
CA VAL A 68 -5.22 17.60 1.30
C VAL A 68 -5.31 16.51 0.24
N ARG A 69 -6.06 16.74 -0.86
CA ARG A 69 -6.14 15.80 -1.99
C ARG A 69 -4.78 15.57 -2.63
N TRP A 70 -4.03 16.64 -2.91
CA TRP A 70 -2.70 16.55 -3.52
C TRP A 70 -1.71 15.74 -2.67
N TYR A 71 -1.76 15.92 -1.35
CA TYR A 71 -0.84 15.24 -0.44
C TYR A 71 -1.27 13.80 -0.13
N MET A 72 -2.55 13.57 0.15
CA MET A 72 -3.07 12.25 0.57
C MET A 72 -3.41 11.33 -0.62
N LYS A 73 -3.73 11.90 -1.78
CA LYS A 73 -4.04 11.17 -3.02
C LYS A 73 -5.13 10.11 -2.86
N PRO A 74 -6.37 10.50 -2.45
CA PRO A 74 -7.48 9.57 -2.27
C PRO A 74 -7.86 8.81 -3.55
N GLU A 75 -7.52 9.32 -4.73
CA GLU A 75 -7.69 8.64 -6.01
C GLU A 75 -7.00 7.28 -6.08
N ARG A 76 -6.00 7.01 -5.22
CA ARG A 76 -5.35 5.68 -5.14
C ARG A 76 -6.34 4.57 -4.81
N TYR A 77 -7.44 4.84 -4.10
CA TYR A 77 -8.49 3.86 -3.84
C TYR A 77 -9.22 3.37 -5.10
N TYR A 78 -9.13 4.07 -6.24
CA TYR A 78 -9.67 3.52 -7.49
C TYR A 78 -8.99 2.20 -7.87
N ASN A 79 -7.76 1.96 -7.43
CA ASN A 79 -7.07 0.67 -7.60
C ASN A 79 -7.73 -0.49 -6.84
N ALA A 80 -8.56 -0.23 -5.84
CA ALA A 80 -9.35 -1.27 -5.18
C ALA A 80 -10.53 -1.75 -6.05
N ILE A 81 -11.00 -0.90 -6.96
CA ILE A 81 -12.16 -1.16 -7.82
C ILE A 81 -11.74 -1.61 -9.21
N GLN A 82 -10.72 -0.94 -9.75
CA GLN A 82 -10.13 -1.18 -11.06
C GLN A 82 -8.63 -1.43 -10.87
N PRO A 83 -8.26 -2.59 -10.32
CA PRO A 83 -6.86 -2.90 -10.06
C PRO A 83 -6.06 -2.99 -11.36
N HIS A 84 -4.86 -2.42 -11.35
CA HIS A 84 -3.89 -2.67 -12.42
C HIS A 84 -3.20 -4.01 -12.13
N VAL A 85 -3.41 -4.98 -13.02
CA VAL A 85 -2.99 -6.37 -12.82
C VAL A 85 -2.02 -6.82 -13.92
N PRO A 86 -0.73 -6.41 -13.86
CA PRO A 86 0.24 -6.89 -14.83
C PRO A 86 0.32 -8.41 -14.78
N CYS A 87 0.20 -9.07 -15.93
CA CYS A 87 0.14 -10.54 -16.02
C CYS A 87 1.33 -11.23 -15.34
N GLN A 88 2.48 -10.56 -15.21
CA GLN A 88 3.67 -11.13 -14.58
C GLN A 88 3.45 -11.38 -13.09
N TRP A 89 2.66 -10.54 -12.40
CA TRP A 89 2.34 -10.79 -11.01
C TRP A 89 1.40 -11.98 -10.81
N VAL A 90 0.56 -12.26 -11.81
CA VAL A 90 -0.47 -13.28 -11.70
C VAL A 90 0.17 -14.67 -11.54
N GLY A 91 -0.32 -15.42 -10.57
CA GLY A 91 0.18 -16.74 -10.24
C GLY A 91 0.30 -16.99 -8.74
N ARG A 92 0.90 -18.13 -8.40
CA ARG A 92 1.16 -18.52 -7.01
C ARG A 92 2.61 -18.21 -6.66
N TRP A 93 2.80 -17.55 -5.52
CA TRP A 93 4.09 -17.14 -5.00
C TRP A 93 4.30 -17.71 -3.60
N GLN A 94 5.50 -18.22 -3.34
CA GLN A 94 5.96 -18.54 -2.01
C GLN A 94 6.64 -17.30 -1.42
N ALA A 95 6.04 -16.73 -0.39
CA ALA A 95 6.57 -15.63 0.39
C ALA A 95 7.31 -16.15 1.62
N LYS A 96 8.38 -15.44 2.01
CA LYS A 96 9.12 -15.64 3.24
C LYS A 96 9.40 -14.29 3.90
N ARG A 97 8.97 -14.15 5.14
CA ARG A 97 9.19 -12.99 6.01
C ARG A 97 9.63 -13.50 7.38
N ASP A 98 10.83 -13.14 7.82
CA ASP A 98 11.42 -13.61 9.07
C ASP A 98 11.32 -15.13 9.29
N LYS A 99 10.53 -15.55 10.29
CA LYS A 99 10.29 -16.95 10.69
C LYS A 99 9.05 -17.56 10.04
N ILE A 100 8.37 -16.79 9.18
CA ILE A 100 7.10 -17.16 8.56
C ILE A 100 7.34 -17.40 7.07
N SER A 101 6.72 -18.44 6.55
CA SER A 101 6.70 -18.74 5.11
C SER A 101 5.28 -19.09 4.73
N PHE A 102 4.74 -18.40 3.72
CA PHE A 102 3.36 -18.57 3.26
C PHE A 102 3.26 -18.51 1.76
N ALA A 103 2.27 -19.21 1.21
CA ALA A 103 1.96 -19.10 -0.20
C ALA A 103 0.82 -18.08 -0.38
N ILE A 104 0.95 -17.22 -1.38
CA ILE A 104 -0.09 -16.28 -1.82
C ILE A 104 -0.42 -16.55 -3.28
N GLU A 105 -1.69 -16.50 -3.62
CA GLU A 105 -2.20 -16.55 -4.98
C GLU A 105 -2.66 -15.17 -5.41
N LEU A 106 -2.09 -14.65 -6.51
CA LEU A 106 -2.49 -13.40 -7.15
C LEU A 106 -3.27 -13.73 -8.42
N LYS A 107 -4.55 -13.37 -8.47
CA LYS A 107 -5.43 -13.67 -9.60
C LYS A 107 -5.49 -12.52 -10.59
N ALA A 108 -5.72 -12.85 -11.86
CA ALA A 108 -5.85 -11.87 -12.96
C ALA A 108 -7.06 -10.92 -12.82
N ASN A 109 -8.01 -11.22 -11.94
CA ASN A 109 -9.12 -10.31 -11.62
C ASN A 109 -8.78 -9.34 -10.45
N GLY A 110 -7.52 -9.28 -10.04
CA GLY A 110 -7.06 -8.40 -8.96
C GLY A 110 -7.37 -8.90 -7.56
N LYS A 111 -7.94 -10.10 -7.39
CA LYS A 111 -8.09 -10.71 -6.07
C LYS A 111 -6.81 -11.44 -5.64
N PHE A 112 -6.48 -11.39 -4.37
CA PHE A 112 -5.42 -12.22 -3.78
C PHE A 112 -5.97 -13.09 -2.66
N LYS A 113 -5.28 -14.19 -2.38
CA LYS A 113 -5.60 -15.09 -1.27
C LYS A 113 -4.35 -15.78 -0.74
N ILE A 114 -4.17 -15.78 0.57
CA ILE A 114 -3.12 -16.54 1.25
C ILE A 114 -3.58 -17.99 1.41
N ASP A 115 -2.68 -18.96 1.35
CA ASP A 115 -3.05 -20.38 1.42
C ASP A 115 -3.58 -20.80 2.80
N ASN A 116 -4.70 -21.54 2.82
CA ASN A 116 -5.38 -21.99 4.04
C ASN A 116 -4.44 -22.74 4.99
N GLY A 117 -3.65 -23.68 4.45
CA GLY A 117 -2.74 -24.51 5.25
C GLY A 117 -1.65 -23.70 5.93
N THR A 118 -1.24 -22.57 5.36
CA THR A 118 -0.29 -21.69 6.04
C THR A 118 -0.96 -20.89 7.16
N MET A 119 -2.20 -20.45 6.95
CA MET A 119 -2.94 -19.72 7.98
C MET A 119 -3.22 -20.56 9.21
N GLU A 120 -3.50 -21.85 9.04
CA GLU A 120 -3.66 -22.77 10.17
C GLU A 120 -2.39 -22.88 11.02
N VAL A 121 -1.21 -22.81 10.41
CA VAL A 121 0.07 -22.80 11.15
C VAL A 121 0.29 -21.43 11.81
N LEU A 122 -0.02 -20.34 11.13
CA LEU A 122 0.18 -18.98 11.64
C LEU A 122 -0.73 -18.62 12.80
N SER A 123 -2.02 -18.96 12.70
CA SER A 123 -3.02 -18.78 13.76
C SER A 123 -2.67 -19.56 15.04
N LYS A 124 -1.92 -20.67 14.91
CA LYS A 124 -1.41 -21.45 16.06
C LYS A 124 -0.13 -20.85 16.67
N GLN A 125 0.67 -20.09 15.91
CA GLN A 125 1.97 -19.58 16.36
C GLN A 125 1.93 -18.21 17.04
N LYS A 126 0.94 -17.36 16.76
CA LYS A 126 0.78 -16.05 17.41
C LYS A 126 -0.70 -15.77 17.65
N HIS A 127 -1.05 -15.47 18.91
CA HIS A 127 -2.38 -15.01 19.30
C HIS A 127 -2.81 -13.84 18.40
N ASN A 128 -3.82 -14.05 17.55
CA ASN A 128 -4.68 -13.07 16.88
C ASN A 128 -4.07 -11.96 15.98
N ASP A 129 -2.75 -11.80 15.88
CA ASP A 129 -2.18 -10.67 15.12
C ASP A 129 -2.15 -10.84 13.57
N TYR A 130 -2.36 -12.05 13.05
CA TYR A 130 -2.21 -12.32 11.61
C TYR A 130 -3.52 -12.57 10.86
N THR A 131 -4.69 -12.34 11.48
CA THR A 131 -5.98 -12.57 10.83
C THR A 131 -6.39 -11.47 9.85
N GLU A 132 -5.68 -10.34 9.82
CA GLU A 132 -5.95 -9.27 8.85
C GLU A 132 -5.20 -9.52 7.52
N GLY A 133 -5.90 -9.43 6.40
CA GLY A 133 -5.29 -9.53 5.06
C GLY A 133 -5.15 -10.95 4.49
N TYR A 134 -6.01 -11.90 4.91
CA TYR A 134 -6.06 -13.25 4.33
C TYR A 134 -6.41 -13.27 2.84
N GLU A 135 -7.35 -12.41 2.46
CA GLU A 135 -7.82 -12.20 1.11
C GLU A 135 -8.16 -10.72 0.92
N GLY A 136 -8.22 -10.30 -0.33
CA GLY A 136 -8.53 -8.92 -0.68
C GLY A 136 -8.27 -8.63 -2.14
N VAL A 137 -8.08 -7.35 -2.44
CA VAL A 137 -7.71 -6.84 -3.76
C VAL A 137 -6.26 -6.39 -3.76
N TRP A 138 -5.53 -6.71 -4.83
CA TRP A 138 -4.18 -6.23 -5.08
C TRP A 138 -4.15 -5.42 -6.38
N SER A 139 -3.27 -4.44 -6.45
CA SER A 139 -3.00 -3.67 -7.66
C SER A 139 -1.51 -3.35 -7.72
N SER A 140 -0.92 -3.38 -8.91
CA SER A 140 0.47 -2.97 -9.13
C SER A 140 0.48 -1.94 -10.26
N PRO A 141 0.26 -0.64 -9.98
CA PRO A 141 0.15 0.42 -11.00
C PRO A 141 1.43 0.61 -11.83
N ASN A 142 2.58 0.20 -11.27
CA ASN A 142 3.86 0.16 -11.95
C ASN A 142 4.70 -1.02 -11.43
N LYS A 143 5.79 -1.35 -12.11
CA LYS A 143 6.64 -2.51 -11.75
C LYS A 143 7.32 -2.43 -10.37
N GLU A 144 7.39 -1.23 -9.79
CA GLU A 144 8.14 -0.93 -8.55
C GLU A 144 7.23 -0.79 -7.33
N THR A 145 5.91 -0.92 -7.50
CA THR A 145 4.95 -0.82 -6.40
C THR A 145 3.87 -1.89 -6.49
N ILE A 146 3.42 -2.32 -5.31
CA ILE A 146 2.21 -3.11 -5.12
C ILE A 146 1.36 -2.46 -4.03
N MET A 147 0.05 -2.54 -4.19
CA MET A 147 -0.94 -2.03 -3.25
C MET A 147 -1.84 -3.18 -2.81
N TRP A 148 -2.03 -3.30 -1.51
CA TRP A 148 -2.94 -4.27 -0.91
C TRP A 148 -4.16 -3.55 -0.33
N PHE A 149 -5.33 -4.06 -0.68
CA PHE A 149 -6.63 -3.63 -0.17
C PHE A 149 -7.30 -4.85 0.46
N GLY A 150 -7.09 -5.05 1.75
CA GLY A 150 -7.64 -6.20 2.47
C GLY A 150 -7.69 -5.94 3.97
N GLY A 151 -8.56 -6.68 4.67
CA GLY A 151 -8.78 -6.52 6.11
C GLY A 151 -9.70 -5.33 6.46
N SER A 152 -9.72 -4.98 7.74
CA SER A 152 -10.55 -3.91 8.32
C SER A 152 -9.98 -2.50 8.11
N ARG A 153 -8.72 -2.41 7.66
CA ARG A 153 -7.97 -1.17 7.59
C ARG A 153 -8.16 -0.47 6.25
N ILE A 154 -8.82 0.69 6.29
CA ILE A 154 -9.03 1.52 5.11
C ILE A 154 -7.81 2.42 4.84
N TRP A 155 -7.19 2.98 5.88
CA TRP A 155 -6.04 3.89 5.75
C TRP A 155 -4.95 3.60 6.81
N PRO A 156 -3.66 3.84 6.51
CA PRO A 156 -3.09 4.06 5.18
C PRO A 156 -3.28 2.86 4.26
N ILE A 157 -3.31 3.13 2.94
CA ILE A 157 -3.24 2.07 1.93
C ILE A 157 -1.89 1.36 2.10
N ASP A 158 -1.92 0.03 2.10
CA ASP A 158 -0.72 -0.81 2.18
C ASP A 158 -0.01 -0.83 0.82
N GLU A 159 0.66 0.28 0.51
CA GLU A 159 1.45 0.49 -0.70
C GLU A 159 2.93 0.21 -0.40
N ASN A 160 3.42 -0.90 -0.94
CA ASN A 160 4.77 -1.40 -0.70
C ASN A 160 5.65 -1.25 -1.93
N LYS A 161 6.93 -0.95 -1.70
CA LYS A 161 7.94 -0.91 -2.76
C LYS A 161 8.31 -2.34 -3.16
N VAL A 162 8.54 -2.54 -4.46
CA VAL A 162 8.93 -3.82 -5.05
C VAL A 162 10.27 -3.67 -5.77
N ASP A 163 11.21 -4.55 -5.45
CA ASP A 163 12.43 -4.76 -6.24
C ASP A 163 12.40 -6.17 -6.87
N TRP A 164 12.39 -6.24 -8.20
CA TRP A 164 12.54 -7.51 -8.92
C TRP A 164 14.01 -7.94 -8.89
N LEU A 165 14.25 -9.18 -8.47
CA LEU A 165 15.59 -9.80 -8.47
C LEU A 165 15.83 -10.59 -9.76
N ASN A 166 14.76 -11.19 -10.28
CA ASN A 166 14.65 -11.80 -11.59
C ASN A 166 13.18 -12.06 -11.93
N LYS A 167 12.91 -12.68 -13.09
CA LYS A 167 11.57 -13.06 -13.54
C LYS A 167 10.71 -13.87 -12.55
N ASP A 168 11.35 -14.60 -11.63
CA ASP A 168 10.72 -15.53 -10.68
C ASP A 168 10.91 -15.12 -9.22
N GLN A 169 11.64 -14.03 -8.95
CA GLN A 169 11.99 -13.59 -7.61
C GLN A 169 11.84 -12.09 -7.46
N LEU A 170 11.20 -11.67 -6.38
CA LEU A 170 11.05 -10.27 -6.03
C LEU A 170 11.12 -10.08 -4.51
N VAL A 171 11.39 -8.85 -4.11
CA VAL A 171 11.39 -8.41 -2.72
C VAL A 171 10.39 -7.29 -2.56
N ILE A 172 9.51 -7.43 -1.58
CA ILE A 172 8.58 -6.38 -1.16
C ILE A 172 9.10 -5.77 0.13
N TYR A 173 9.22 -4.46 0.15
CA TYR A 173 9.58 -3.68 1.34
C TYR A 173 8.31 -3.22 2.00
N GLU A 174 8.02 -3.80 3.15
CA GLU A 174 6.81 -3.54 3.92
C GLU A 174 6.87 -2.16 4.58
N LEU A 175 5.71 -1.58 4.90
CA LEU A 175 5.61 -0.28 5.58
C LEU A 175 6.35 -0.21 6.93
N ASN A 176 6.55 -1.36 7.60
CA ASN A 176 7.31 -1.44 8.86
C ASN A 176 8.84 -1.54 8.64
N GLY A 177 9.31 -1.54 7.39
CA GLY A 177 10.72 -1.68 7.01
C GLY A 177 11.21 -3.13 6.86
N GLU A 178 10.35 -4.13 7.14
CA GLU A 178 10.68 -5.53 6.90
C GLU A 178 10.72 -5.86 5.40
N LYS A 179 11.41 -6.95 5.06
CA LYS A 179 11.51 -7.44 3.69
C LYS A 179 10.82 -8.78 3.57
N THR A 180 9.94 -8.90 2.59
CA THR A 180 9.30 -10.16 2.22
C THR A 180 9.85 -10.62 0.89
N TYR A 181 10.44 -11.80 0.87
CA TYR A 181 10.99 -12.41 -0.33
C TYR A 181 9.95 -13.31 -0.97
N TYR A 182 9.71 -13.12 -2.26
CA TYR A 182 8.75 -13.90 -3.04
C TYR A 182 9.46 -14.71 -4.10
N GLN A 183 9.08 -15.98 -4.20
CA GLN A 183 9.54 -16.91 -5.22
C GLN A 183 8.33 -17.48 -5.94
N ARG A 184 8.27 -17.34 -7.27
CA ARG A 184 7.18 -17.91 -8.07
C ARG A 184 7.16 -19.43 -7.94
N GLN A 185 5.96 -19.98 -7.79
CA GLN A 185 5.68 -21.42 -7.74
C GLN A 185 4.86 -21.91 -8.94
N SER A 186 4.01 -21.04 -9.50
CA SER A 186 3.23 -21.39 -10.69
C SER A 186 4.02 -21.21 -11.99
N ALA A 187 3.57 -21.87 -13.05
CA ALA A 187 4.05 -21.58 -14.41
C ALA A 187 3.77 -20.12 -14.80
N HIS A 188 4.58 -19.61 -15.73
CA HIS A 188 4.34 -18.31 -16.37
C HIS A 188 3.11 -18.36 -17.26
N ILE A 189 2.41 -17.23 -17.33
CA ILE A 189 1.33 -17.04 -18.29
C ILE A 189 1.96 -16.85 -19.68
N GLU A 190 1.49 -17.62 -20.66
CA GLU A 190 1.94 -17.50 -22.05
C GLU A 190 1.78 -16.06 -22.57
N ASN A 191 2.76 -15.59 -23.34
CA ASN A 191 2.79 -14.24 -23.94
C ASN A 191 2.84 -13.07 -22.95
N CYS A 192 3.15 -13.31 -21.67
CA CYS A 192 3.38 -12.25 -20.71
C CYS A 192 4.84 -11.74 -20.76
N PRO A 193 5.11 -10.42 -20.76
CA PRO A 193 6.46 -9.88 -20.70
C PRO A 193 7.14 -10.20 -19.36
N TYR A 194 8.47 -10.30 -19.39
CA TYR A 194 9.30 -10.52 -18.20
C TYR A 194 9.91 -9.21 -17.71
N TYR A 195 9.77 -8.92 -16.42
CA TYR A 195 10.59 -7.98 -15.68
C TYR A 195 11.95 -8.60 -15.33
N PRO A 196 13.01 -7.79 -15.34
CA PRO A 196 14.39 -8.22 -15.17
C PRO A 196 14.71 -8.84 -13.81
#